data_AF-D9W5B3-F1
#
_entry.id   AF-D9W5B3-F1
#
_cell.length_a   1.000
_cell.length_b   1.000
_cell.length_c   1.000
_cell.angle_alpha   90.00
_cell.angle_beta   90.00
_cell.angle_gamma   90.00
#
_symmetry.space_group_name_H-M   'P 1'
#
loop_
_entity.id
_entity.type
_entity.pdbx_description
1 polymer ?
#
loop_
_entity_poly.entity_id
_entity_poly.type
_entity_poly.pdbx_seq_one_letter_code
_entity_poly.pdbx_strand_id
1 'polypeptide(L)'
;MQHTSYSVDVAAPAGVVYALIADTTQWPLFVPPSVHVERLDFDGTLDRFGMWATANGTVTSWVSRRSLDPRLRTIDFHQEVPAPPATSMGGRWTVEELGPARSRLNLLHRFEVRDDDPADAEWLTRATDTNSRAELDELKRTAELWTKLDGLLMTFEDSVRVHGPSELVYDFLYRAGDWPAHLPEITRADVAEDRQGVQLLDTDTLGADGVTETSTAVRVCFPHAGRIVFKQTRTPRLLAAHTGEWAVNPDETGVTAVATHQVLLREEDIEPVLGPGADLTQARDHVRRTLGGASTRVLHLARRHAETAVRTLIPQR
;
A
#
# COMPACT_ATOMS: atom_id res chain seq x y z
N MET A 1 1.93 -27.88 -15.15
CA MET A 1 0.98 -27.30 -14.19
C MET A 1 1.28 -27.71 -12.74
N GLN A 2 1.67 -26.75 -11.90
CA GLN A 2 1.97 -26.98 -10.48
C GLN A 2 0.80 -26.53 -9.59
N HIS A 3 0.64 -27.19 -8.43
CA HIS A 3 -0.42 -26.91 -7.46
C HIS A 3 0.17 -26.78 -6.06
N THR A 4 -0.15 -25.71 -5.35
CA THR A 4 0.21 -25.52 -3.93
C THR A 4 -1.00 -25.08 -3.14
N SER A 5 -1.15 -25.59 -1.92
CA SER A 5 -2.28 -25.29 -1.04
C SER A 5 -1.81 -24.89 0.34
N TYR A 6 -2.42 -23.85 0.88
CA TYR A 6 -2.14 -23.27 2.18
C TYR A 6 -3.44 -23.18 2.97
N SER A 7 -3.36 -23.35 4.28
CA SER A 7 -4.50 -23.19 5.15
C SER A 7 -4.10 -22.65 6.52
N VAL A 8 -5.02 -21.90 7.13
CA VAL A 8 -4.85 -21.38 8.48
C VAL A 8 -6.21 -21.29 9.19
N ASP A 9 -6.23 -21.67 10.47
CA ASP A 9 -7.39 -21.48 11.33
C ASP A 9 -7.39 -20.06 11.88
N VAL A 10 -8.54 -19.40 11.83
CA VAL A 10 -8.71 -18.00 12.24
C VAL A 10 -9.78 -17.90 13.32
N ALA A 11 -9.48 -17.23 14.43
CA ALA A 11 -10.42 -16.94 15.51
C ALA A 11 -11.34 -15.74 15.17
N ALA A 12 -11.98 -15.82 14.01
CA ALA A 12 -12.96 -14.86 13.53
C ALA A 12 -14.10 -15.57 12.77
N PRO A 13 -15.31 -14.98 12.72
CA PRO A 13 -16.40 -15.49 11.90
C PRO A 13 -16.01 -15.59 10.42
N ALA A 14 -16.48 -16.63 9.73
CA ALA A 14 -16.13 -16.86 8.32
C ALA A 14 -16.49 -15.67 7.40
N GLY A 15 -17.59 -14.96 7.70
CA GLY A 15 -17.99 -13.76 6.95
C GLY A 15 -16.98 -12.61 7.04
N VAL A 16 -16.33 -12.44 8.20
CA VAL A 16 -15.31 -11.41 8.41
C VAL A 16 -14.06 -11.73 7.59
N VAL A 17 -13.57 -12.97 7.68
CA VAL A 17 -12.40 -13.42 6.91
C VAL A 17 -12.67 -13.30 5.42
N TYR A 18 -13.86 -13.70 4.95
CA TYR A 18 -14.25 -13.56 3.55
C TYR A 18 -14.27 -12.09 3.11
N ALA A 19 -14.81 -11.18 3.91
CA ALA A 19 -14.85 -9.76 3.56
C ALA A 19 -13.45 -9.16 3.35
N LEU A 20 -12.48 -9.51 4.20
CA LEU A 20 -11.09 -9.03 4.07
C LEU A 20 -10.42 -9.48 2.76
N ILE A 21 -10.65 -10.73 2.32
CA ILE A 21 -10.09 -11.21 1.04
C ILE A 21 -10.92 -10.74 -0.17
N ALA A 22 -12.21 -10.45 0.01
CA ALA A 22 -13.09 -9.99 -1.05
C ALA A 22 -12.78 -8.54 -1.45
N ASP A 23 -12.48 -7.66 -0.50
CA ASP A 23 -12.15 -6.26 -0.79
C ASP A 23 -10.66 -6.06 -1.10
N THR A 24 -10.32 -6.16 -2.39
CA THR A 24 -8.95 -5.94 -2.88
C THR A 24 -8.45 -4.52 -2.70
N THR A 25 -9.32 -3.53 -2.53
CA THR A 25 -8.91 -2.13 -2.35
C THR A 25 -8.21 -1.91 -1.00
N GLN A 26 -8.45 -2.79 -0.02
CA GLN A 26 -7.83 -2.75 1.30
C GLN A 26 -6.60 -3.68 1.41
N TRP A 27 -6.30 -4.48 0.39
CA TRP A 27 -5.16 -5.40 0.41
C TRP A 27 -3.82 -4.71 0.69
N PRO A 28 -3.54 -3.49 0.22
CA PRO A 28 -2.32 -2.80 0.61
C PRO A 28 -2.13 -2.63 2.14
N LEU A 29 -3.20 -2.65 2.93
CA LEU A 29 -3.14 -2.62 4.39
C LEU A 29 -3.03 -4.01 5.02
N PHE A 30 -3.71 -5.02 4.45
CA PHE A 30 -3.87 -6.35 5.09
C PHE A 30 -3.02 -7.47 4.48
N VAL A 31 -2.44 -7.24 3.30
CA VAL A 31 -1.62 -8.20 2.57
C VAL A 31 -0.22 -7.61 2.42
N PRO A 32 0.79 -8.06 3.20
CA PRO A 32 2.09 -7.40 3.26
C PRO A 32 2.78 -7.21 1.91
N PRO A 33 2.75 -8.19 0.97
CA PRO A 33 3.33 -8.00 -0.36
C PRO A 33 2.57 -6.99 -1.23
N SER A 34 1.27 -6.79 -1.02
CA SER A 34 0.44 -5.89 -1.85
C SER A 34 0.87 -4.44 -1.65
N VAL A 35 1.36 -3.77 -2.70
CA VAL A 35 1.76 -2.36 -2.67
C VAL A 35 0.59 -1.47 -3.10
N HIS A 36 -0.05 -1.82 -4.21
CA HIS A 36 -1.18 -1.07 -4.76
C HIS A 36 -2.13 -2.00 -5.50
N VAL A 37 -3.42 -1.68 -5.45
CA VAL A 37 -4.44 -2.30 -6.27
C VAL A 37 -5.22 -1.20 -6.99
N GLU A 38 -5.19 -1.24 -8.32
CA GLU A 38 -6.00 -0.37 -9.17
C GLU A 38 -7.20 -1.16 -9.67
N ARG A 39 -8.39 -0.85 -9.16
CA ARG A 39 -9.63 -1.52 -9.60
C ARG A 39 -10.03 -1.05 -10.99
N LEU A 40 -10.17 -1.98 -11.92
CA LEU A 40 -10.48 -1.72 -13.32
C LEU A 40 -11.95 -1.96 -13.66
N ASP A 41 -12.57 -2.96 -13.02
CA ASP A 41 -13.99 -3.29 -13.19
C ASP A 41 -14.52 -4.04 -11.95
N PHE A 42 -15.77 -3.79 -11.57
CA PHE A 42 -16.42 -4.51 -10.47
C PHE A 42 -17.95 -4.44 -10.55
N ASP A 43 -18.61 -5.59 -10.55
CA ASP A 43 -20.07 -5.70 -10.60
C ASP A 43 -20.71 -6.26 -9.31
N GLY A 44 -19.91 -6.50 -8.27
CA GLY A 44 -20.33 -7.16 -7.03
C GLY A 44 -19.90 -8.63 -6.94
N THR A 45 -19.73 -9.32 -8.06
CA THR A 45 -19.36 -10.74 -8.14
C THR A 45 -18.17 -11.01 -9.05
N LEU A 46 -17.96 -10.18 -10.06
CA LEU A 46 -16.75 -10.17 -10.88
C LEU A 46 -15.93 -8.94 -10.48
N ASP A 47 -14.64 -9.17 -10.32
CA ASP A 47 -13.67 -8.14 -9.95
C ASP A 47 -12.46 -8.25 -10.88
N ARG A 48 -12.05 -7.12 -11.47
CA ARG A 48 -10.87 -7.03 -12.32
C ARG A 48 -10.01 -5.88 -11.84
N PHE A 49 -8.73 -6.14 -11.59
CA PHE A 49 -7.82 -5.14 -11.05
C PHE A 49 -6.38 -5.34 -11.53
N GLY A 50 -5.63 -4.24 -11.61
CA GLY A 50 -4.18 -4.26 -11.66
C GLY A 50 -3.61 -4.34 -10.24
N MET A 51 -2.56 -5.13 -10.04
CA MET A 51 -1.91 -5.26 -8.75
C MET A 51 -0.41 -5.02 -8.88
N TRP A 52 0.15 -4.28 -7.93
CA TRP A 52 1.59 -4.14 -7.73
C TRP A 52 1.93 -4.78 -6.40
N ALA A 53 2.94 -5.65 -6.40
CA ALA A 53 3.35 -6.34 -5.19
C ALA A 53 4.87 -6.49 -5.13
N THR A 54 5.39 -6.60 -3.91
CA THR A 54 6.77 -6.99 -3.70
C THR A 54 6.92 -8.51 -3.90
N ALA A 55 7.96 -8.90 -4.64
CA ALA A 55 8.34 -10.28 -4.88
C ALA A 55 9.87 -10.36 -4.92
N ASN A 56 10.44 -11.11 -3.97
CA ASN A 56 11.89 -11.36 -3.88
C ASN A 56 12.75 -10.07 -3.95
N GLY A 57 12.34 -9.01 -3.24
CA GLY A 57 13.05 -7.72 -3.20
C GLY A 57 12.80 -6.80 -4.40
N THR A 58 12.02 -7.24 -5.39
CA THR A 58 11.61 -6.42 -6.54
C THR A 58 10.12 -6.13 -6.50
N VAL A 59 9.64 -5.20 -7.32
CA VAL A 59 8.21 -4.94 -7.49
C VAL A 59 7.77 -5.51 -8.83
N THR A 60 6.73 -6.34 -8.79
CA THR A 60 6.08 -6.91 -9.98
C THR A 60 4.65 -6.43 -10.07
N SER A 61 4.09 -6.48 -11.27
CA SER A 61 2.72 -6.10 -11.51
C SER A 61 2.04 -7.04 -12.51
N TRP A 62 0.74 -7.25 -12.31
CA TRP A 62 -0.09 -8.11 -13.16
C TRP A 62 -1.53 -7.59 -13.18
N VAL A 63 -2.33 -8.11 -14.11
CA VAL A 63 -3.78 -7.89 -14.13
C VAL A 63 -4.47 -9.18 -13.70
N SER A 64 -5.39 -9.09 -12.74
CA SER A 64 -6.15 -10.21 -12.20
C SER A 64 -7.64 -10.05 -12.49
N ARG A 65 -8.32 -11.17 -12.70
CA ARG A 65 -9.79 -11.29 -12.69
C ARG A 65 -10.21 -12.29 -11.65
N ARG A 66 -11.29 -12.01 -10.94
CA ARG A 66 -11.87 -12.87 -9.92
C ARG A 66 -13.37 -13.05 -10.09
N SER A 67 -13.85 -14.20 -9.65
CA SER A 67 -15.27 -14.51 -9.47
C SER A 67 -15.50 -14.79 -7.98
N LEU A 68 -16.37 -14.02 -7.37
CA LEU A 68 -16.71 -14.03 -5.95
C LEU A 68 -18.07 -14.71 -5.78
N ASP A 69 -18.11 -15.70 -4.90
CA ASP A 69 -19.36 -16.29 -4.39
C ASP A 69 -19.43 -16.04 -2.88
N PRO A 70 -20.17 -15.02 -2.42
CA PRO A 70 -20.29 -14.71 -1.00
C PRO A 70 -21.13 -15.73 -0.23
N ARG A 71 -21.99 -16.50 -0.91
CA ARG A 71 -22.80 -17.55 -0.25
C ARG A 71 -21.94 -18.75 0.10
N LEU A 72 -21.09 -19.17 -0.85
CA LEU A 72 -20.14 -20.26 -0.64
C LEU A 72 -18.82 -19.80 0.01
N ARG A 73 -18.62 -18.49 0.14
CA ARG A 73 -17.37 -17.85 0.62
C ARG A 73 -16.15 -18.33 -0.15
N THR A 74 -16.29 -18.38 -1.47
CA THR A 74 -15.21 -18.75 -2.39
C THR A 74 -14.87 -17.60 -3.31
N ILE A 75 -13.59 -17.49 -3.67
CA ILE A 75 -13.12 -16.55 -4.69
C ILE A 75 -12.19 -17.29 -5.63
N ASP A 76 -12.61 -17.51 -6.86
CA ASP A 76 -11.74 -17.99 -7.93
C ASP A 76 -11.00 -16.80 -8.55
N PHE A 77 -9.70 -16.91 -8.75
CA PHE A 77 -8.89 -15.85 -9.36
C PHE A 77 -7.98 -16.38 -10.46
N HIS A 78 -7.69 -15.51 -11.42
CA HIS A 78 -6.80 -15.78 -12.54
C HIS A 78 -6.07 -14.50 -12.95
N GLN A 79 -4.75 -14.56 -13.10
CA GLN A 79 -3.95 -13.48 -13.67
C GLN A 79 -4.15 -13.44 -15.19
N GLU A 80 -4.98 -12.52 -15.68
CA GLU A 80 -5.20 -12.29 -17.12
C GLU A 80 -3.90 -11.98 -17.86
N VAL A 81 -3.06 -11.15 -17.24
CA VAL A 81 -1.73 -10.79 -17.74
C VAL A 81 -0.74 -11.14 -16.63
N PRO A 82 -0.19 -12.37 -16.63
CA PRO A 82 0.71 -12.82 -15.58
C PRO A 82 2.04 -12.08 -15.64
N ALA A 83 2.66 -11.91 -14.49
CA ALA A 83 4.02 -11.40 -14.42
C ALA A 83 5.01 -12.53 -14.78
N PRO A 84 5.98 -12.30 -15.70
CA PRO A 84 7.06 -13.25 -15.93
C PRO A 84 7.77 -13.62 -14.62
N PRO A 85 8.21 -14.88 -14.44
CA PRO A 85 8.28 -15.95 -15.46
C PRO A 85 6.99 -16.78 -15.64
N ALA A 86 5.91 -16.46 -14.91
CA ALA A 86 4.66 -17.21 -15.03
C ALA A 86 4.02 -17.01 -16.41
N THR A 87 3.60 -18.11 -17.05
CA THR A 87 2.77 -18.08 -18.27
C THR A 87 1.29 -18.19 -17.94
N SER A 88 0.97 -18.75 -16.77
CA SER A 88 -0.37 -18.81 -16.18
C SER A 88 -0.24 -18.81 -14.65
N MET A 89 -1.13 -18.08 -13.98
CA MET A 89 -1.23 -18.06 -12.52
C MET A 89 -2.69 -17.84 -12.13
N GLY A 90 -3.20 -18.67 -11.25
CA GLY A 90 -4.55 -18.54 -10.71
C GLY A 90 -4.72 -19.35 -9.45
N GLY A 91 -5.95 -19.44 -8.97
CA GLY A 91 -6.19 -20.08 -7.70
C GLY A 91 -7.59 -19.91 -7.18
N ARG A 92 -7.76 -20.34 -5.93
CA ARG A 92 -9.02 -20.27 -5.22
C ARG A 92 -8.80 -19.97 -3.76
N TRP A 93 -9.53 -18.98 -3.25
CA TRP A 93 -9.75 -18.78 -1.84
C TRP A 93 -11.02 -19.51 -1.40
N THR A 94 -11.02 -20.07 -0.19
CA THR A 94 -12.21 -20.66 0.43
C THR A 94 -12.19 -20.42 1.92
N VAL A 95 -13.31 -19.93 2.48
CA VAL A 95 -13.48 -19.74 3.92
C VAL A 95 -14.51 -20.72 4.46
N GLU A 96 -14.02 -21.74 5.16
CA GLU A 96 -14.82 -22.74 5.84
C GLU A 96 -15.22 -22.25 7.24
N GLU A 97 -16.47 -22.45 7.62
CA GLU A 97 -16.95 -22.13 8.97
C GLU A 97 -16.71 -23.32 9.90
N LEU A 98 -15.94 -23.11 10.98
CA LEU A 98 -15.66 -24.13 11.99
C LEU A 98 -16.48 -23.91 13.28
N GLY A 99 -17.16 -22.77 13.38
CA GLY A 99 -18.03 -22.38 14.49
C GLY A 99 -18.33 -20.87 14.47
N PRO A 100 -19.11 -20.35 15.45
CA PRO A 100 -19.60 -18.96 15.41
C PRO A 100 -18.52 -17.87 15.33
N ALA A 101 -17.35 -18.13 15.91
CA ALA A 101 -16.20 -17.21 15.91
C ALA A 101 -14.91 -17.91 15.44
N ARG A 102 -15.03 -18.98 14.65
CA ARG A 102 -13.89 -19.73 14.13
C ARG A 102 -14.11 -20.12 12.68
N SER A 103 -13.08 -19.98 11.88
CA SER A 103 -13.10 -20.33 10.47
C SER A 103 -11.75 -20.91 10.03
N ARG A 104 -11.72 -21.49 8.84
CA ARG A 104 -10.48 -21.89 8.17
C ARG A 104 -10.40 -21.19 6.82
N LEU A 105 -9.33 -20.43 6.63
CA LEU A 105 -8.98 -19.81 5.36
C LEU A 105 -8.10 -20.79 4.59
N ASN A 106 -8.47 -21.09 3.35
CA ASN A 106 -7.69 -21.90 2.43
C ASN A 106 -7.34 -21.09 1.18
N LEU A 107 -6.11 -21.26 0.71
CA LEU A 107 -5.59 -20.69 -0.52
C LEU A 107 -4.99 -21.80 -1.37
N LEU A 108 -5.55 -21.99 -2.57
CA LEU A 108 -4.99 -22.86 -3.60
C LEU A 108 -4.37 -22.00 -4.69
N HIS A 109 -3.12 -22.26 -5.04
CA HIS A 109 -2.46 -21.71 -6.23
C HIS A 109 -2.27 -22.75 -7.31
N ARG A 110 -2.34 -22.28 -8.56
CA ARG A 110 -2.09 -23.05 -9.78
C ARG A 110 -1.28 -22.20 -10.73
N PHE A 111 -0.12 -22.69 -11.18
CA PHE A 111 0.73 -21.93 -12.09
C PHE A 111 1.52 -22.80 -13.06
N GLU A 112 1.98 -22.14 -14.12
CA GLU A 112 2.81 -22.69 -15.18
C GLU A 112 3.93 -21.71 -15.53
N VAL A 113 5.07 -22.25 -15.94
CA VAL A 113 6.21 -21.50 -16.46
C VAL A 113 6.49 -21.94 -17.89
N ARG A 114 7.21 -21.11 -18.65
CA ARG A 114 7.55 -21.45 -20.04
C ARG A 114 8.51 -22.64 -20.07
N ASP A 115 8.22 -23.59 -20.96
CA ASP A 115 9.04 -24.78 -21.25
C ASP A 115 9.41 -25.63 -20.02
N ASP A 116 8.65 -25.49 -18.92
CA ASP A 116 8.97 -26.09 -17.62
C ASP A 116 10.41 -25.80 -17.15
N ASP A 117 10.92 -24.59 -17.42
CA ASP A 117 12.26 -24.19 -17.00
C ASP A 117 12.43 -24.36 -15.47
N PRO A 118 13.40 -25.17 -15.02
CA PRO A 118 13.54 -25.50 -13.60
C PRO A 118 13.86 -24.29 -12.71
N ALA A 119 14.62 -23.31 -13.20
CA ALA A 119 15.02 -22.15 -12.41
C ALA A 119 13.84 -21.20 -12.23
N ASP A 120 13.07 -20.97 -13.29
CA ASP A 120 11.83 -20.18 -13.25
C ASP A 120 10.77 -20.83 -12.36
N ALA A 121 10.61 -22.16 -12.47
CA ALA A 121 9.70 -22.93 -11.63
C ALA A 121 10.08 -22.83 -10.13
N GLU A 122 11.36 -22.96 -9.81
CA GLU A 122 11.86 -22.86 -8.44
C GLU A 122 11.70 -21.44 -7.88
N TRP A 123 12.00 -20.41 -8.69
CA TRP A 123 11.79 -19.01 -8.31
C TRP A 123 10.32 -18.72 -8.02
N LEU A 124 9.42 -19.14 -8.91
CA LEU A 124 7.98 -18.90 -8.76
C LEU A 124 7.39 -19.68 -7.59
N THR A 125 7.86 -20.90 -7.33
CA THR A 125 7.49 -21.69 -6.16
C THR A 125 7.89 -20.99 -4.87
N ARG A 126 9.14 -20.53 -4.75
CA ARG A 126 9.63 -19.81 -3.56
C ARG A 126 8.87 -18.50 -3.33
N ALA A 127 8.66 -17.72 -4.39
CA ALA A 127 7.90 -16.47 -4.33
C ALA A 127 6.46 -16.74 -3.87
N THR A 128 5.79 -17.73 -4.47
CA THR A 128 4.41 -18.10 -4.12
C THR A 128 4.31 -18.61 -2.69
N ASP A 129 5.22 -19.48 -2.23
CA ASP A 129 5.20 -20.03 -0.88
C ASP A 129 5.44 -18.96 0.19
N THR A 130 6.46 -18.12 -0.02
CA THR A 130 6.79 -17.02 0.90
C THR A 130 5.64 -16.02 1.00
N ASN A 131 5.09 -15.60 -0.14
CA ASN A 131 4.01 -14.61 -0.16
C ASN A 131 2.71 -15.19 0.40
N SER A 132 2.36 -16.44 0.07
CA SER A 132 1.14 -17.09 0.56
C SER A 132 1.15 -17.22 2.08
N ARG A 133 2.27 -17.63 2.67
CA ARG A 133 2.38 -17.76 4.13
C ARG A 133 2.26 -16.41 4.83
N ALA A 134 3.00 -15.41 4.35
CA ALA A 134 2.93 -14.05 4.89
C ALA A 134 1.53 -13.44 4.76
N GLU A 135 0.84 -13.70 3.65
CA GLU A 135 -0.53 -13.27 3.41
C GLU A 135 -1.51 -13.95 4.37
N LEU A 136 -1.47 -15.28 4.52
CA LEU A 136 -2.35 -15.99 5.45
C LEU A 136 -2.12 -15.57 6.91
N ASP A 137 -0.86 -15.38 7.31
CA ASP A 137 -0.52 -14.98 8.68
C ASP A 137 -1.02 -13.56 8.99
N GLU A 138 -0.87 -12.60 8.06
CA GLU A 138 -1.37 -11.24 8.26
C GLU A 138 -2.91 -11.16 8.19
N LEU A 139 -3.53 -11.87 7.24
CA LEU A 139 -4.99 -11.95 7.16
C LEU A 139 -5.57 -12.55 8.43
N LYS A 140 -4.94 -13.59 9.00
CA LYS A 140 -5.32 -14.15 10.30
C LYS A 140 -5.22 -13.10 11.40
N ARG A 141 -4.06 -12.46 11.56
CA ARG A 141 -3.85 -11.44 12.62
C ARG A 141 -4.85 -10.31 12.52
N THR A 142 -5.07 -9.78 11.32
CA THR A 142 -6.05 -8.72 11.05
C THR A 142 -7.48 -9.17 11.35
N ALA A 143 -7.87 -10.35 10.86
CA ALA A 143 -9.21 -10.88 11.06
C ALA A 143 -9.52 -11.15 12.54
N GLU A 144 -8.53 -11.56 13.33
CA GLU A 144 -8.72 -11.82 14.77
C GLU A 144 -8.95 -10.54 15.58
N LEU A 145 -8.62 -9.37 15.01
CA LEU A 145 -8.88 -8.05 15.57
C LEU A 145 -10.23 -7.45 15.13
N TRP A 146 -11.10 -8.22 14.45
CA TRP A 146 -12.32 -7.70 13.81
C TRP A 146 -13.25 -6.89 14.70
N THR A 147 -13.32 -7.17 16.00
CA THR A 147 -14.14 -6.41 16.95
C THR A 147 -13.62 -5.01 17.24
N LYS A 148 -12.34 -4.75 16.93
CA LYS A 148 -11.65 -3.48 17.17
C LYS A 148 -11.14 -2.83 15.90
N LEU A 149 -11.20 -3.53 14.76
CA LEU A 149 -10.55 -3.15 13.52
C LEU A 149 -10.95 -1.73 13.06
N ASP A 150 -12.22 -1.36 13.19
CA ASP A 150 -12.71 -0.01 12.87
C ASP A 150 -12.01 1.09 13.68
N GLY A 151 -11.65 0.80 14.94
CA GLY A 151 -10.91 1.73 15.80
C GLY A 151 -9.42 1.81 15.44
N LEU A 152 -8.85 0.73 14.91
CA LEU A 152 -7.44 0.64 14.52
C LEU A 152 -7.17 1.19 13.11
N LEU A 153 -8.18 1.18 12.24
CA LEU A 153 -8.11 1.74 10.91
C LEU A 153 -8.31 3.25 10.91
N MET A 154 -7.45 3.93 10.17
CA MET A 154 -7.50 5.37 9.99
C MET A 154 -7.38 5.70 8.51
N THR A 155 -8.19 6.65 8.05
CA THR A 155 -8.00 7.31 6.77
C THR A 155 -8.18 8.80 6.98
N PHE A 156 -7.26 9.60 6.43
CA PHE A 156 -7.34 11.05 6.46
C PHE A 156 -6.58 11.63 5.29
N GLU A 157 -6.92 12.86 4.93
CA GLU A 157 -6.24 13.61 3.89
C GLU A 157 -5.97 15.05 4.34
N ASP A 158 -4.91 15.62 3.76
CA ASP A 158 -4.57 17.04 3.84
C ASP A 158 -4.45 17.58 2.42
N SER A 159 -4.82 18.84 2.21
CA SER A 159 -4.72 19.47 0.89
C SER A 159 -4.20 20.89 0.94
N VAL A 160 -3.51 21.29 -0.12
CA VAL A 160 -2.99 22.64 -0.32
C VAL A 160 -3.39 23.14 -1.70
N ARG A 161 -3.90 24.37 -1.75
CA ARG A 161 -4.15 25.07 -3.00
C ARG A 161 -2.85 25.67 -3.55
N VAL A 162 -2.58 25.42 -4.83
CA VAL A 162 -1.39 25.88 -5.55
C VAL A 162 -1.78 26.75 -6.72
N HIS A 163 -1.10 27.88 -6.89
CA HIS A 163 -1.29 28.79 -8.03
C HIS A 163 -0.10 28.69 -9.00
N GLY A 164 0.03 27.52 -9.63
CA GLY A 164 1.11 27.21 -10.56
C GLY A 164 0.83 25.94 -11.37
N PRO A 165 1.73 25.55 -12.28
CA PRO A 165 1.57 24.39 -13.14
C PRO A 165 1.50 23.08 -12.33
N SER A 166 0.56 22.19 -12.68
CA SER A 166 0.43 20.85 -12.09
C SER A 166 1.68 20.01 -12.27
N GLU A 167 2.37 20.17 -13.39
CA GLU A 167 3.56 19.41 -13.75
C GLU A 167 4.70 19.68 -12.75
N LEU A 168 4.84 20.93 -12.29
CA LEU A 168 5.87 21.29 -11.32
C LEU A 168 5.55 20.79 -9.91
N VAL A 169 4.26 20.73 -9.55
CA VAL A 169 3.83 20.12 -8.28
C VAL A 169 4.10 18.62 -8.30
N TYR A 170 3.73 17.94 -9.39
CA TYR A 170 3.95 16.51 -9.56
C TYR A 170 5.45 16.18 -9.59
N ASP A 171 6.25 16.92 -10.36
CA ASP A 171 7.70 16.69 -10.46
C ASP A 171 8.39 16.80 -9.10
N PHE A 172 8.03 17.80 -8.27
CA PHE A 172 8.55 17.93 -6.91
C PHE A 172 8.26 16.70 -6.03
N LEU A 173 7.06 16.13 -6.14
CA LEU A 173 6.66 14.94 -5.37
C LEU A 173 7.33 13.67 -5.91
N TYR A 174 7.47 13.57 -7.23
CA TYR A 174 8.12 12.46 -7.92
C TYR A 174 9.62 12.40 -7.58
N ARG A 175 10.31 13.55 -7.56
CA ARG A 175 11.75 13.67 -7.30
C ARG A 175 12.11 13.69 -5.80
N ALA A 176 11.69 12.65 -5.07
CA ALA A 176 11.96 12.57 -3.62
C ALA A 176 13.44 12.50 -3.24
N GLY A 177 14.33 12.11 -4.16
CA GLY A 177 15.77 12.16 -3.93
C GLY A 177 16.30 13.58 -3.72
N ASP A 178 15.58 14.61 -4.19
CA ASP A 178 15.96 16.01 -4.02
C ASP A 178 15.40 16.60 -2.70
N TRP A 179 14.56 15.86 -1.97
CA TRP A 179 13.94 16.34 -0.73
C TRP A 179 14.91 16.79 0.36
N PRO A 180 16.09 16.16 0.59
CA PRO A 180 17.06 16.62 1.59
C PRO A 180 17.53 18.07 1.38
N ALA A 181 17.48 18.58 0.15
CA ALA A 181 17.82 19.98 -0.14
C ALA A 181 16.74 20.98 0.30
N HIS A 182 15.53 20.50 0.62
CA HIS A 182 14.34 21.31 0.88
C HIS A 182 13.70 21.03 2.25
N LEU A 183 13.92 19.84 2.80
CA LEU A 183 13.37 19.35 4.07
C LEU A 183 14.52 19.04 5.02
N PRO A 184 14.90 19.96 5.93
CA PRO A 184 16.03 19.76 6.84
C PRO A 184 15.89 18.54 7.76
N GLU A 185 14.66 18.13 8.05
CA GLU A 185 14.41 16.90 8.80
C GLU A 185 14.75 15.63 8.02
N ILE A 186 14.77 15.67 6.69
CA ILE A 186 15.15 14.54 5.84
C ILE A 186 16.65 14.64 5.57
N THR A 187 17.43 13.82 6.26
CA THR A 187 18.90 13.84 6.15
C THR A 187 19.40 13.02 4.96
N ARG A 188 18.60 12.05 4.49
CA ARG A 188 18.88 11.20 3.33
C ARG A 188 17.58 10.76 2.65
N ALA A 189 17.58 10.74 1.32
CA ALA A 189 16.51 10.18 0.51
C ALA A 189 17.13 9.47 -0.72
N ASP A 190 17.22 8.15 -0.67
CA ASP A 190 17.78 7.34 -1.74
C ASP A 190 16.62 6.75 -2.57
N VAL A 191 16.59 7.07 -3.88
CA VAL A 191 15.56 6.59 -4.81
C VAL A 191 16.18 5.65 -5.83
N ALA A 192 15.72 4.40 -5.86
CA ALA A 192 16.00 3.45 -6.93
C ALA A 192 14.76 3.28 -7.83
N GLU A 193 14.95 3.39 -9.15
CA GLU A 193 13.89 3.32 -10.15
C GLU A 193 14.34 2.48 -11.36
N ASP A 194 14.44 1.17 -11.15
CA ASP A 194 14.83 0.22 -12.21
C ASP A 194 13.78 0.14 -13.34
N ARG A 195 12.52 0.46 -13.01
CA ARG A 195 11.41 0.55 -13.95
C ARG A 195 10.75 1.90 -13.78
N GLN A 196 10.56 2.62 -14.89
CA GLN A 196 9.91 3.91 -14.87
C GLN A 196 8.54 3.84 -14.18
N GLY A 197 8.31 4.74 -13.24
CA GLY A 197 7.09 4.83 -12.46
C GLY A 197 7.02 3.89 -11.26
N VAL A 198 8.07 3.11 -10.96
CA VAL A 198 8.13 2.24 -9.78
C VAL A 198 9.41 2.53 -9.00
N GLN A 199 9.25 3.16 -7.84
CA GLN A 199 10.36 3.68 -7.06
C GLN A 199 10.45 2.97 -5.72
N LEU A 200 11.66 2.56 -5.34
CA LEU A 200 12.01 2.19 -3.97
C LEU A 200 12.66 3.42 -3.34
N LEU A 201 12.10 3.89 -2.22
CA LEU A 201 12.54 5.06 -1.51
C LEU A 201 12.96 4.67 -0.10
N ASP A 202 14.24 4.86 0.21
CA ASP A 202 14.76 4.84 1.57
C ASP A 202 14.92 6.27 2.06
N THR A 203 14.39 6.59 3.24
CA THR A 203 14.42 7.94 3.81
C THR A 203 14.87 7.89 5.26
N ASP A 204 15.88 8.68 5.61
CA ASP A 204 16.27 8.94 6.99
C ASP A 204 15.68 10.27 7.43
N THR A 205 14.88 10.23 8.49
CA THR A 205 14.24 11.42 9.07
C THR A 205 14.75 11.64 10.48
N LEU A 206 15.26 12.84 10.76
CA LEU A 206 15.65 13.27 12.09
C LEU A 206 14.41 13.66 12.90
N GLY A 207 14.10 12.87 13.92
CA GLY A 207 13.05 13.15 14.89
C GLY A 207 13.36 14.37 15.75
N ALA A 208 12.32 14.94 16.37
CA ALA A 208 12.46 16.08 17.27
C ALA A 208 13.25 15.75 18.56
N ASP A 209 13.35 14.46 18.89
CA ASP A 209 14.18 13.90 19.96
C ASP A 209 15.65 13.72 19.55
N GLY A 210 16.01 14.05 18.30
CA GLY A 210 17.34 13.89 17.75
C GLY A 210 17.66 12.47 17.27
N VAL A 211 16.70 11.54 17.33
CA VAL A 211 16.87 10.17 16.83
C VAL A 211 16.58 10.14 15.34
N THR A 212 17.44 9.47 14.57
CA THR A 212 17.20 9.25 13.14
C THR A 212 16.40 7.97 12.94
N GLU A 213 15.27 8.09 12.25
CA GLU A 213 14.45 6.95 11.85
C GLU A 213 14.57 6.70 10.35
N THR A 214 14.92 5.46 9.99
CA THR A 214 14.93 5.01 8.59
C THR A 214 13.60 4.38 8.25
N SER A 215 12.96 4.89 7.20
CA SER A 215 11.77 4.30 6.59
C SER A 215 12.06 3.86 5.15
N THR A 216 11.38 2.81 4.72
CA THR A 216 11.45 2.30 3.34
C THR A 216 10.05 2.26 2.78
N ALA A 217 9.88 2.75 1.55
CA ALA A 217 8.61 2.74 0.84
C ALA A 217 8.78 2.30 -0.61
N VAL A 218 7.74 1.65 -1.13
CA VAL A 218 7.55 1.48 -2.56
C VAL A 218 6.54 2.53 -3.02
N ARG A 219 6.84 3.22 -4.13
CA ARG A 219 5.96 4.19 -4.77
C ARG A 219 5.63 3.75 -6.20
N VAL A 220 4.36 3.84 -6.57
CA VAL A 220 3.89 3.63 -7.95
C VAL A 220 3.35 4.97 -8.46
N CYS A 221 3.98 5.46 -9.53
CA CYS A 221 3.77 6.80 -10.05
C CYS A 221 2.95 6.74 -11.33
N PHE A 222 1.89 7.54 -11.39
CA PHE A 222 0.97 7.66 -12.53
C PHE A 222 0.99 9.12 -13.03
N PRO A 223 2.00 9.53 -13.82
CA PRO A 223 2.18 10.93 -14.23
C PRO A 223 0.97 11.53 -14.94
N HIS A 224 0.38 10.76 -15.87
CA HIS A 224 -0.78 11.21 -16.63
C HIS A 224 -2.05 11.37 -15.77
N ALA A 225 -2.12 10.67 -14.64
CA ALA A 225 -3.23 10.79 -13.69
C ALA A 225 -2.92 11.80 -12.57
N GLY A 226 -1.71 12.36 -12.52
CA GLY A 226 -1.29 13.25 -11.43
C GLY A 226 -1.21 12.56 -10.07
N ARG A 227 -0.96 11.24 -10.01
CA ARG A 227 -1.02 10.45 -8.77
C ARG A 227 0.28 9.72 -8.48
N ILE A 228 0.67 9.65 -7.21
CA ILE A 228 1.75 8.79 -6.72
C ILE A 228 1.23 8.04 -5.50
N VAL A 229 0.98 6.75 -5.64
CA VAL A 229 0.58 5.87 -4.52
C VAL A 229 1.83 5.29 -3.88
N PHE A 230 1.80 5.05 -2.58
CA PHE A 230 2.91 4.45 -1.87
C PHE A 230 2.47 3.51 -0.76
N LYS A 231 3.35 2.57 -0.43
CA LYS A 231 3.29 1.72 0.76
C LYS A 231 4.61 1.76 1.48
N GLN A 232 4.59 2.02 2.78
CA GLN A 232 5.76 1.81 3.63
C GLN A 232 5.96 0.31 3.86
N THR A 233 7.08 -0.22 3.39
CA THR A 233 7.48 -1.61 3.63
C THR A 233 8.22 -1.77 4.96
N ARG A 234 8.79 -0.67 5.48
CA ARG A 234 9.26 -0.55 6.85
C ARG A 234 8.53 0.61 7.54
N THR A 235 7.62 0.27 8.44
CA THR A 235 6.78 1.24 9.16
C THR A 235 7.38 1.64 10.52
N PRO A 236 7.03 2.84 11.04
CA PRO A 236 7.23 3.17 12.44
C PRO A 236 6.52 2.18 13.36
N ARG A 237 7.03 2.02 14.58
CA ARG A 237 6.57 1.00 15.54
C ARG A 237 5.06 1.03 15.82
N LEU A 238 4.44 2.21 15.86
CA LEU A 238 3.01 2.35 16.13
C LEU A 238 2.10 1.88 14.97
N LEU A 239 2.65 1.66 13.77
CA LEU A 239 1.89 1.36 12.57
C LEU A 239 2.12 -0.10 12.13
N ALA A 240 1.06 -0.89 12.10
CA ALA A 240 1.07 -2.23 11.51
C ALA A 240 1.16 -2.15 9.97
N ALA A 241 0.47 -1.18 9.36
CA ALA A 241 0.58 -0.87 7.94
C ALA A 241 0.37 0.62 7.68
N HIS A 242 1.02 1.15 6.64
CA HIS A 242 0.83 2.52 6.19
C HIS A 242 0.95 2.60 4.67
N THR A 243 -0.13 3.07 4.06
CA THR A 243 -0.19 3.39 2.63
C THR A 243 -0.69 4.81 2.46
N GLY A 244 -0.46 5.38 1.29
CA GLY A 244 -0.96 6.70 1.01
C GLY A 244 -0.88 7.05 -0.46
N GLU A 245 -1.38 8.23 -0.77
CA GLU A 245 -1.44 8.75 -2.12
C GLU A 245 -1.14 10.24 -2.12
N TRP A 246 -0.32 10.67 -3.06
CA TRP A 246 -0.23 12.07 -3.47
C TRP A 246 -1.05 12.25 -4.73
N ALA A 247 -2.02 13.16 -4.73
CA ALA A 247 -2.82 13.51 -5.90
C ALA A 247 -2.65 14.98 -6.26
N VAL A 248 -2.50 15.26 -7.55
CA VAL A 248 -2.32 16.59 -8.13
C VAL A 248 -3.50 16.84 -9.06
N ASN A 249 -4.51 17.56 -8.54
CA ASN A 249 -5.79 17.75 -9.22
C ASN A 249 -5.87 19.16 -9.81
N PRO A 250 -5.56 19.37 -11.11
CA PRO A 250 -5.75 20.67 -11.75
C PRO A 250 -7.24 20.98 -11.97
N ASP A 251 -7.59 22.26 -11.88
CA ASP A 251 -8.89 22.81 -12.23
C ASP A 251 -8.75 24.21 -12.87
N GLU A 252 -9.87 24.87 -13.16
CA GLU A 252 -9.92 26.18 -13.83
C GLU A 252 -9.14 27.29 -13.09
N THR A 253 -8.90 27.14 -11.79
CA THR A 253 -8.31 28.17 -10.93
C THR A 253 -6.89 27.83 -10.45
N GLY A 254 -6.26 26.77 -10.99
CA GLY A 254 -4.96 26.25 -10.52
C GLY A 254 -4.99 24.76 -10.15
N VAL A 255 -4.32 24.39 -9.05
CA VAL A 255 -4.14 22.98 -8.66
C VAL A 255 -4.46 22.75 -7.19
N THR A 256 -5.16 21.67 -6.88
CA THR A 256 -5.31 21.14 -5.51
C THR A 256 -4.40 19.93 -5.36
N ALA A 257 -3.35 20.08 -4.55
CA ALA A 257 -2.47 18.98 -4.20
C ALA A 257 -2.98 18.33 -2.90
N VAL A 258 -3.16 17.01 -2.89
CA VAL A 258 -3.74 16.24 -1.79
C VAL A 258 -2.76 15.16 -1.36
N ALA A 259 -2.64 14.96 -0.05
CA ALA A 259 -1.93 13.84 0.54
C ALA A 259 -2.92 13.02 1.36
N THR A 260 -3.19 11.79 0.92
CA THR A 260 -4.08 10.83 1.60
C THR A 260 -3.24 9.79 2.32
N HIS A 261 -3.65 9.43 3.53
CA HIS A 261 -3.03 8.38 4.33
C HIS A 261 -4.07 7.36 4.74
N GLN A 262 -3.70 6.08 4.63
CA GLN A 262 -4.43 4.96 5.19
C GLN A 262 -3.49 4.19 6.11
N VAL A 263 -3.92 3.97 7.35
CA VAL A 263 -3.08 3.43 8.41
C VAL A 263 -3.84 2.36 9.18
N LEU A 264 -3.15 1.25 9.46
CA LEU A 264 -3.56 0.27 10.46
C LEU A 264 -2.66 0.45 11.69
N LEU A 265 -3.25 0.82 12.82
CA LEU A 265 -2.53 0.94 14.09
C LEU A 265 -2.17 -0.43 14.66
N ARG A 266 -1.03 -0.49 15.35
CA ARG A 266 -0.61 -1.66 16.13
C ARG A 266 -0.98 -1.44 17.59
N GLU A 267 -2.08 -2.06 18.03
CA GLU A 267 -2.68 -1.83 19.36
C GLU A 267 -1.69 -2.10 20.50
N GLU A 268 -0.93 -3.19 20.41
CA GLU A 268 0.04 -3.62 21.41
C GLU A 268 1.22 -2.66 21.61
N ASP A 269 1.46 -1.78 20.64
CA ASP A 269 2.56 -0.80 20.67
C ASP A 269 2.11 0.62 21.08
N ILE A 270 0.83 0.82 21.43
CA ILE A 270 0.30 2.13 21.87
C ILE A 270 1.01 2.62 23.15
N GLU A 271 0.90 1.91 24.27
CA GLU A 271 1.56 2.32 25.52
C GLU A 271 3.10 2.31 25.41
N PRO A 272 3.74 1.29 24.78
CA PRO A 272 5.19 1.31 24.61
C PRO A 272 5.74 2.52 23.84
N VAL A 273 4.96 3.10 22.92
CA VAL A 273 5.39 4.26 22.11
C VAL A 273 4.96 5.58 22.74
N LEU A 274 3.74 5.67 23.26
CA LEU A 274 3.15 6.94 23.72
C LEU A 274 3.23 7.14 25.23
N GLY A 275 3.62 6.11 25.96
CA GLY A 275 3.78 6.11 27.41
C GLY A 275 2.67 5.35 28.15
N PRO A 276 2.89 5.04 29.44
CA PRO A 276 1.94 4.27 30.25
C PRO A 276 0.55 4.91 30.30
N GLY A 277 -0.50 4.11 30.10
CA GLY A 277 -1.90 4.55 30.12
C GLY A 277 -2.36 5.28 28.85
N ALA A 278 -1.53 5.31 27.80
CA ALA A 278 -1.96 5.84 26.51
C ALA A 278 -3.06 4.97 25.89
N ASP A 279 -4.09 5.61 25.34
CA ASP A 279 -5.23 4.93 24.73
C ASP A 279 -5.26 5.05 23.19
N LEU A 280 -6.21 4.34 22.59
CA LEU A 280 -6.42 4.34 21.14
C LEU A 280 -6.73 5.72 20.58
N THR A 281 -7.46 6.56 21.31
CA THR A 281 -7.79 7.92 20.86
C THR A 281 -6.52 8.76 20.76
N GLN A 282 -5.68 8.70 21.78
CA GLN A 282 -4.39 9.39 21.81
C GLN A 282 -3.44 8.89 20.72
N ALA A 283 -3.46 7.58 20.41
CA ALA A 283 -2.70 7.01 19.30
C ALA A 283 -3.15 7.54 17.94
N ARG A 284 -4.47 7.56 17.69
CA ARG A 284 -5.05 8.14 16.46
C ARG A 284 -4.68 9.60 16.30
N ASP A 285 -4.82 10.37 17.37
CA ASP A 285 -4.47 11.79 17.41
C ASP A 285 -2.99 12.04 17.16
N HIS A 286 -2.11 11.23 17.75
CA HIS A 286 -0.68 11.31 17.52
C HIS A 286 -0.34 11.04 16.05
N VAL A 287 -0.83 9.93 15.49
CA VAL A 287 -0.58 9.56 14.08
C VAL A 287 -1.11 10.60 13.10
N ARG A 288 -2.35 11.09 13.31
CA ARG A 288 -2.96 12.13 12.47
C ARG A 288 -2.11 13.41 12.43
N ARG A 289 -1.62 13.87 13.58
CA ARG A 289 -0.78 15.07 13.68
C ARG A 289 0.59 14.86 13.06
N THR A 290 1.24 13.74 13.36
CA THR A 290 2.60 13.46 12.90
C THR A 290 2.64 13.30 11.38
N LEU A 291 1.83 12.40 10.82
CA LEU A 291 1.82 12.14 9.38
C LEU A 291 1.23 13.31 8.58
N GLY A 292 0.12 13.88 9.04
CA GLY A 292 -0.49 15.04 8.37
C GLY A 292 0.37 16.29 8.40
N GLY A 293 1.05 16.54 9.53
CA GLY A 293 2.01 17.62 9.64
C GLY A 293 3.19 17.44 8.69
N ALA A 294 3.72 16.21 8.56
CA ALA A 294 4.80 15.90 7.64
C ALA A 294 4.38 16.08 6.17
N SER A 295 3.24 15.51 5.76
CA SER A 295 2.77 15.60 4.38
C SER A 295 2.39 17.02 3.98
N THR A 296 1.75 17.78 4.87
CA THR A 296 1.41 19.19 4.64
C THR A 296 2.66 20.06 4.41
N ARG A 297 3.78 19.78 5.09
CA ARG A 297 5.05 20.48 4.83
C ARG A 297 5.58 20.20 3.42
N VAL A 298 5.53 18.94 2.97
CA VAL A 298 5.89 18.56 1.59
C VAL A 298 5.00 19.29 0.58
N LEU A 299 3.67 19.29 0.79
CA LEU A 299 2.73 19.98 -0.09
C LEU A 299 2.99 21.50 -0.18
N HIS A 300 3.34 22.15 0.94
CA HIS A 300 3.69 23.57 0.95
C HIS A 300 5.00 23.87 0.22
N LEU A 301 5.97 22.95 0.23
CA LEU A 301 7.20 23.11 -0.55
C LEU A 301 6.94 22.92 -2.04
N ALA A 302 6.16 21.90 -2.42
CA ALA A 302 5.71 21.69 -3.80
C ALA A 302 4.97 22.93 -4.33
N ARG A 303 4.06 23.49 -3.52
CA ARG A 303 3.38 24.77 -3.81
C ARG A 303 4.39 25.88 -4.09
N ARG A 304 5.34 26.10 -3.18
CA ARG A 304 6.33 27.17 -3.29
C ARG A 304 7.21 26.99 -4.53
N HIS A 305 7.61 25.76 -4.83
CA HIS A 305 8.38 25.41 -6.01
C HIS A 305 7.63 25.81 -7.29
N ALA A 306 6.38 25.39 -7.43
CA ALA A 306 5.54 25.71 -8.58
C ALA A 306 5.25 27.21 -8.73
N GLU A 307 4.90 27.90 -7.63
CA GLU A 307 4.57 29.33 -7.66
C GLU A 307 5.78 30.23 -7.94
N THR A 308 6.98 29.84 -7.49
CA THR A 308 8.20 30.62 -7.72
C THR A 308 8.65 30.52 -9.17
N ALA A 309 8.53 29.35 -9.80
CA ALA A 309 8.86 29.18 -11.22
C ALA A 309 8.03 30.10 -12.12
N VAL A 310 6.74 30.28 -11.83
CA VAL A 310 5.85 31.21 -12.56
C VAL A 310 6.32 32.66 -12.42
N ARG A 311 6.72 33.09 -11.22
CA ARG A 311 7.21 34.45 -10.97
C ARG A 311 8.51 34.75 -11.71
N THR A 312 9.37 33.76 -11.92
CA THR A 312 10.59 33.93 -12.71
C THR A 312 10.30 34.07 -14.20
N LEU A 313 9.19 33.48 -14.69
CA LEU A 313 8.77 33.56 -16.09
C LEU A 313 8.04 34.87 -16.45
N ILE A 314 7.51 35.59 -15.46
CA ILE A 314 6.90 36.92 -15.64
C ILE A 314 7.83 37.96 -15.00
N PRO A 315 8.65 38.69 -15.79
CA PRO A 315 9.55 39.70 -15.24
C PRO A 315 8.75 40.72 -14.42
N GLN A 316 9.23 41.05 -13.22
CA GLN A 316 8.64 42.13 -12.43
C GLN A 316 8.76 43.43 -13.25
N ARG A 317 7.61 44.01 -13.59
CA ARG A 317 7.52 45.31 -14.26
C ARG A 317 7.84 46.46 -13.31
#